data_AF-A0A6F8TAH9-F1
#
_entry.id   AF-A0A6F8TAH9-F1
#
_cell.length_a   1.000
_cell.length_b   1.000
_cell.length_c   1.000
_cell.angle_alpha   90.00
_cell.angle_beta   90.00
_cell.angle_gamma   90.00
#
_symmetry.space_group_name_H-M   'P 1'
#
loop_
_entity.id
_entity.type
_entity.pdbx_description
1 polymer ?
#
loop_
_entity_poly.entity_id
_entity_poly.type
_entity_poly.pdbx_seq_one_letter_code
_entity_poly.pdbx_strand_id
1 'polypeptide(L)'
;MYIKLYKIRVLFLVASTLMLCQCIKVVHPPKPVVVNKKNPLSPYSLPTASYLAMAEKQEGNQKQSLLLLAAGRLISEGKWQQGSAILAQTRDLTPVQTDEKSLLLAKTDVMRDRPKVALAKLASIHEIDTLSGYQ
;
A
#
# COMPACT_ATOMS: atom_id res chain seq x y z
N MET A 1 14.40 60.97 -11.89
CA MET A 1 14.12 60.29 -10.60
C MET A 1 13.41 58.93 -10.72
N TYR A 2 12.85 58.55 -11.89
CA TYR A 2 12.14 57.27 -12.06
C TYR A 2 13.04 56.04 -12.28
N ILE A 3 14.24 56.22 -12.84
CA ILE A 3 15.20 55.12 -13.10
C ILE A 3 15.74 54.50 -11.79
N LYS A 4 15.86 55.29 -10.72
CA LYS A 4 16.30 54.80 -9.40
C LYS A 4 15.24 53.93 -8.72
N LEU A 5 13.95 54.28 -8.83
CA LEU A 5 12.86 53.47 -8.28
C LEU A 5 12.68 52.14 -9.00
N TYR A 6 12.86 52.10 -10.32
CA TYR A 6 12.75 50.87 -11.10
C TYR A 6 13.81 49.83 -10.68
N LYS A 7 15.06 50.27 -10.46
CA LYS A 7 16.14 49.39 -10.01
C LYS A 7 15.88 48.78 -8.63
N ILE A 8 15.32 49.57 -7.71
CA ILE A 8 14.96 49.09 -6.36
C ILE A 8 13.81 48.07 -6.45
N ARG A 9 12.82 48.33 -7.31
CA ARG A 9 11.65 47.45 -7.49
C ARG A 9 12.04 46.10 -8.11
N VAL A 10 12.95 46.09 -9.08
CA VAL A 10 13.49 44.86 -9.69
C VAL A 10 14.34 44.08 -8.68
N LEU A 11 15.18 44.76 -7.89
CA LEU A 11 15.98 44.11 -6.85
C LEU A 11 15.10 43.37 -5.83
N PHE A 12 13.99 44.01 -5.40
CA PHE A 12 13.05 43.41 -4.46
C PHE A 12 12.34 42.19 -5.05
N LEU A 13 11.97 42.27 -6.33
CA LEU A 13 11.27 41.19 -7.04
C LEU A 13 12.17 39.94 -7.20
N VAL A 14 13.45 40.14 -7.52
CA VAL A 14 14.44 39.06 -7.61
C VAL A 14 14.70 38.44 -6.22
N ALA A 15 14.83 39.27 -5.18
CA ALA A 15 15.03 38.78 -3.81
C ALA A 15 13.85 37.94 -3.31
N SER A 16 12.61 38.33 -3.61
CA SER A 16 11.42 37.54 -3.25
C SER A 16 11.38 36.18 -3.95
N THR A 17 11.76 36.09 -5.23
CA THR A 17 11.81 34.80 -5.95
C THR A 17 12.86 33.84 -5.38
N LEU A 18 13.99 34.36 -4.87
CA LEU A 18 15.04 33.53 -4.27
C LEU A 18 14.62 32.95 -2.91
N MET A 19 13.81 33.65 -2.12
CA MET A 19 13.29 33.13 -0.85
C MET A 19 12.23 32.03 -1.00
N LEU A 20 11.50 31.99 -2.12
CA LEU A 20 10.49 30.96 -2.39
C LEU A 20 11.08 29.61 -2.80
N CYS A 21 12.39 29.54 -3.12
CA CYS A 21 13.06 28.33 -3.59
C CYS A 21 13.66 27.43 -2.49
N GLN A 22 13.50 27.75 -1.20
CA GLN A 22 14.12 26.96 -0.12
C GLN A 22 13.21 25.90 0.54
N CYS A 23 12.09 25.51 -0.08
CA CYS A 23 11.23 24.43 0.43
C CYS A 23 11.53 23.05 -0.15
N ILE A 24 12.81 22.69 -0.35
CA ILE A 24 13.18 21.27 -0.50
C ILE A 24 13.64 20.79 0.87
N LYS A 25 12.69 20.29 1.67
CA LYS A 25 13.03 19.33 2.72
C LYS A 25 13.59 18.11 1.98
N VAL A 26 14.91 18.01 1.94
CA VAL A 26 15.60 16.75 1.64
C VAL A 26 15.19 15.77 2.74
N VAL A 27 14.12 15.04 2.48
CA VAL A 27 13.82 13.81 3.21
C VAL A 27 14.98 12.89 2.87
N HIS A 28 15.95 12.81 3.78
CA HIS A 28 16.85 11.68 3.81
C HIS A 28 15.98 10.43 3.67
N PRO A 29 16.17 9.56 2.66
CA PRO A 29 15.54 8.26 2.71
C PRO A 29 16.02 7.66 4.02
N PRO A 30 15.15 7.34 4.99
CA PRO A 30 15.60 6.60 6.15
C PRO A 30 16.25 5.36 5.58
N LYS A 31 17.52 5.12 5.97
CA LYS A 31 18.21 3.84 5.75
C LYS A 31 17.16 2.75 5.91
N PRO A 32 17.07 1.76 5.00
CA PRO A 32 16.08 0.71 5.15
C PRO A 32 16.36 0.06 6.49
N VAL A 33 15.57 0.43 7.50
CA VAL A 33 15.50 -0.31 8.73
C VAL A 33 14.92 -1.60 8.23
N VAL A 34 15.77 -2.61 8.11
CA VAL A 34 15.35 -3.99 8.04
C VAL A 34 14.68 -4.20 9.39
N VAL A 35 13.43 -3.74 9.49
CA VAL A 35 12.55 -4.06 10.59
C VAL A 35 12.24 -5.52 10.35
N ASN A 36 13.16 -6.37 10.79
CA ASN A 36 12.90 -7.77 11.04
C ASN A 36 12.00 -7.84 12.28
N LYS A 37 10.86 -7.14 12.26
CA LYS A 37 9.71 -7.57 13.05
C LYS A 37 9.29 -8.86 12.37
N LYS A 38 9.86 -9.96 12.83
CA LYS A 38 9.07 -11.19 12.93
C LYS A 38 7.90 -10.81 13.84
N ASN A 39 6.82 -10.31 13.22
CA ASN A 39 5.52 -10.30 13.85
C ASN A 39 5.19 -11.77 14.03
N PRO A 40 5.17 -12.28 15.26
CA PRO A 40 5.06 -13.72 15.51
C PRO A 40 3.68 -14.30 15.11
N LEU A 41 2.74 -13.49 14.62
CA LEU A 41 1.40 -13.88 14.16
C LEU A 41 1.06 -13.40 12.74
N SER A 42 2.04 -13.04 11.91
CA SER A 42 1.70 -12.71 10.51
C SER A 42 1.30 -13.99 9.75
N PRO A 43 0.14 -14.02 9.06
CA PRO A 43 -0.26 -15.17 8.24
C PRO A 43 0.66 -15.37 7.04
N TYR A 44 1.52 -14.38 6.77
CA TYR A 44 2.51 -14.40 5.70
C TYR A 44 3.89 -14.77 6.24
N SER A 45 4.27 -16.03 6.06
CA SER A 45 5.57 -16.59 6.47
C SER A 45 6.68 -16.37 5.45
N LEU A 46 6.35 -16.10 4.18
CA LEU A 46 7.30 -15.95 3.09
C LEU A 46 7.30 -14.52 2.50
N PRO A 47 8.39 -14.12 1.81
CA PRO A 47 8.40 -12.90 1.01
C PRO A 47 7.41 -12.98 -0.17
N THR A 48 6.91 -11.83 -0.62
CA THR A 48 6.00 -11.72 -1.77
C THR A 48 6.55 -12.42 -3.02
N ALA A 49 7.85 -12.26 -3.31
CA ALA A 49 8.49 -12.88 -4.48
C ALA A 49 8.40 -14.42 -4.44
N SER A 50 8.49 -15.02 -3.25
CA SER A 50 8.36 -16.47 -3.09
C SER A 50 6.94 -16.95 -3.38
N TYR A 51 5.92 -16.23 -2.90
CA TYR A 51 4.53 -16.55 -3.22
C TYR A 51 4.23 -16.40 -4.72
N LEU A 52 4.74 -15.35 -5.36
CA LEU A 52 4.58 -15.14 -6.80
C LEU A 52 5.25 -16.25 -7.62
N ALA A 53 6.50 -16.61 -7.30
CA ALA A 53 7.21 -17.69 -7.98
C ALA A 53 6.52 -19.06 -7.82
N MET A 54 5.84 -19.29 -6.70
CA MET A 54 4.99 -20.47 -6.54
C MET A 54 3.71 -20.36 -7.35
N ALA A 55 3.06 -19.18 -7.39
CA ALA A 55 1.81 -18.96 -8.13
C ALA A 55 1.98 -19.20 -9.64
N GLU A 56 3.16 -18.89 -10.19
CA GLU A 56 3.50 -19.17 -11.58
C GLU A 56 3.51 -20.66 -11.92
N LYS A 57 3.80 -21.53 -10.94
CA LYS A 57 3.89 -22.98 -11.10
C LYS A 57 2.58 -23.71 -10.76
N GLN A 58 1.53 -22.98 -10.41
CA GLN A 58 0.26 -23.53 -9.97
C GLN A 58 -0.89 -23.04 -10.84
N GLU A 59 -2.02 -23.73 -10.75
CA GLU A 59 -3.25 -23.39 -11.47
C GLU A 59 -4.47 -23.41 -10.54
N GLY A 60 -5.61 -22.96 -11.09
CA GLY A 60 -6.90 -22.95 -10.38
C GLY A 60 -6.82 -22.29 -9.00
N ASN A 61 -7.51 -22.90 -8.03
CA ASN A 61 -7.63 -22.39 -6.67
C ASN A 61 -6.28 -22.20 -5.97
N GLN A 62 -5.30 -23.08 -6.21
CA GLN A 62 -3.99 -22.99 -5.57
C GLN A 62 -3.23 -21.74 -6.02
N LYS A 63 -3.28 -21.43 -7.33
CA LYS A 63 -2.74 -20.18 -7.86
C LYS A 63 -3.39 -18.96 -7.19
N GLN A 64 -4.71 -18.98 -7.03
CA GLN A 64 -5.43 -17.87 -6.41
C GLN A 64 -5.03 -17.66 -4.95
N SER A 65 -4.93 -18.74 -4.16
CA SER A 65 -4.46 -18.65 -2.77
C SER A 65 -3.05 -18.04 -2.68
N LEU A 66 -2.15 -18.42 -3.58
CA LEU A 66 -0.79 -17.87 -3.60
C LEU A 66 -0.77 -16.39 -3.98
N LEU A 67 -1.63 -15.95 -4.91
CA LEU A 67 -1.79 -14.54 -5.25
C LEU A 67 -2.36 -13.74 -4.07
N LEU A 68 -3.34 -14.29 -3.33
CA LEU A 68 -3.88 -13.67 -2.11
C LEU A 68 -2.82 -13.52 -1.03
N LEU A 69 -2.00 -14.55 -0.79
CA LEU A 69 -0.87 -14.49 0.14
C LEU A 69 0.18 -13.45 -0.29
N ALA A 70 0.51 -13.38 -1.58
CA ALA A 70 1.44 -12.38 -2.12
C ALA A 70 0.92 -10.95 -1.91
N ALA A 71 -0.36 -10.72 -2.23
CA ALA A 71 -1.03 -9.43 -2.04
C ALA A 71 -1.11 -9.05 -0.56
N GLY A 72 -1.53 -9.99 0.28
CA GLY A 72 -1.64 -9.82 1.72
C GLY A 72 -0.32 -9.46 2.37
N ARG A 73 0.78 -10.13 1.97
CA ARG A 73 2.13 -9.78 2.40
C ARG A 73 2.47 -8.33 2.06
N LEU A 74 2.23 -7.87 0.83
CA LEU A 74 2.49 -6.47 0.43
C LEU A 74 1.64 -5.47 1.21
N ILE A 75 0.36 -5.75 1.39
CA ILE A 75 -0.56 -4.89 2.16
C ILE A 75 -0.08 -4.82 3.62
N SER A 76 0.35 -5.93 4.21
CA SER A 76 0.91 -5.95 5.57
C SER A 76 2.16 -5.07 5.72
N GLU A 77 2.93 -4.91 4.65
CA GLU A 77 4.11 -4.03 4.57
C GLU A 77 3.75 -2.58 4.21
N GLY A 78 2.46 -2.23 4.10
CA GLY A 78 1.98 -0.89 3.72
C GLY A 78 2.02 -0.60 2.22
N LYS A 79 2.44 -1.55 1.38
CA LYS A 79 2.53 -1.41 -0.08
C LYS A 79 1.18 -1.74 -0.74
N TRP A 80 0.13 -1.05 -0.29
CA TRP A 80 -1.25 -1.38 -0.66
C TRP A 80 -1.55 -1.23 -2.16
N GLN A 81 -0.87 -0.33 -2.88
CA GLN A 81 -1.02 -0.18 -4.34
C GLN A 81 -0.58 -1.44 -5.09
N GLN A 82 0.60 -1.97 -4.75
CA GLN A 82 1.15 -3.18 -5.35
C GLN A 82 0.30 -4.40 -4.96
N GLY A 83 -0.11 -4.49 -3.69
CA GLY A 83 -1.04 -5.52 -3.23
C GLY A 83 -2.37 -5.49 -3.99
N SER A 84 -2.94 -4.31 -4.21
CA SER A 84 -4.17 -4.15 -4.99
C SER A 84 -4.01 -4.60 -6.45
N ALA A 85 -2.86 -4.34 -7.06
CA ALA A 85 -2.56 -4.79 -8.42
C ALA A 85 -2.49 -6.32 -8.52
N ILE A 86 -2.01 -7.01 -7.48
CA ILE A 86 -2.04 -8.48 -7.40
C ILE A 86 -3.47 -8.98 -7.15
N LEU A 87 -4.24 -8.34 -6.25
CA LEU A 87 -5.64 -8.70 -6.02
C LEU A 87 -6.49 -8.59 -7.29
N ALA A 88 -6.19 -7.63 -8.17
CA ALA A 88 -6.87 -7.48 -9.45
C ALA A 88 -6.62 -8.65 -10.43
N GLN A 89 -5.53 -9.41 -10.23
CA GLN A 89 -5.20 -10.58 -11.06
C GLN A 89 -5.90 -11.86 -10.59
N THR A 90 -6.53 -11.83 -9.42
CA THR A 90 -7.28 -12.98 -8.91
C THR A 90 -8.59 -13.18 -9.66
N ARG A 91 -8.90 -14.44 -9.99
CA ARG A 91 -10.11 -14.86 -10.73
C ARG A 91 -10.64 -16.18 -10.19
N ASP A 92 -11.92 -16.47 -10.45
CA ASP A 92 -12.54 -17.76 -10.14
C ASP A 92 -12.32 -18.21 -8.68
N LEU A 93 -12.60 -17.29 -7.73
CA LEU A 93 -12.33 -17.51 -6.32
C LEU A 93 -13.39 -18.38 -5.65
N THR A 94 -12.95 -19.25 -4.74
CA THR A 94 -13.87 -19.93 -3.82
C THR A 94 -14.52 -18.93 -2.86
N PRO A 95 -15.60 -19.31 -2.14
CA PRO A 95 -16.21 -18.44 -1.12
C PRO A 95 -15.19 -17.96 -0.08
N VAL A 96 -14.37 -18.86 0.46
CA VAL A 96 -13.29 -18.55 1.41
C VAL A 96 -12.28 -17.55 0.84
N GLN A 97 -11.85 -17.76 -0.41
CA GLN A 97 -10.91 -16.85 -1.09
C GLN A 97 -11.52 -15.48 -1.38
N THR A 98 -12.83 -15.43 -1.62
CA THR A 98 -13.59 -14.19 -1.80
C THR A 98 -13.66 -13.39 -0.50
N ASP A 99 -13.87 -14.07 0.61
CA ASP A 99 -13.85 -13.48 1.95
C ASP A 99 -12.46 -12.94 2.30
N GLU A 100 -11.40 -13.72 2.03
CA GLU A 100 -10.02 -13.25 2.20
C GLU A 100 -9.71 -12.03 1.32
N LYS A 101 -10.11 -12.05 0.04
CA LYS A 101 -9.96 -10.87 -0.84
C LYS A 101 -10.71 -9.66 -0.29
N SER A 102 -11.92 -9.86 0.25
CA SER A 102 -12.73 -8.79 0.83
C SER A 102 -12.06 -8.19 2.06
N LEU A 103 -11.47 -9.02 2.93
CA LEU A 103 -10.65 -8.58 4.06
C LEU A 103 -9.46 -7.72 3.60
N LEU A 104 -8.70 -8.19 2.60
CA LEU A 104 -7.52 -7.49 2.09
C LEU A 104 -7.88 -6.15 1.42
N LEU A 105 -9.01 -6.11 0.71
CA LEU A 105 -9.55 -4.88 0.14
C LEU A 105 -10.04 -3.92 1.23
N ALA A 106 -10.68 -4.42 2.28
CA ALA A 106 -11.09 -3.59 3.42
C ALA A 106 -9.86 -2.98 4.13
N LYS A 107 -8.81 -3.77 4.36
CA LYS A 107 -7.54 -3.29 4.91
C LYS A 107 -6.90 -2.21 4.04
N THR A 108 -6.96 -2.37 2.72
CA THR A 108 -6.53 -1.34 1.76
C THR A 108 -7.38 -0.07 1.89
N ASP A 109 -8.70 -0.18 2.03
CA ASP A 109 -9.58 0.98 2.18
C ASP A 109 -9.36 1.70 3.52
N VAL A 110 -9.01 0.99 4.60
CA VAL A 110 -8.55 1.61 5.85
C VAL A 110 -7.27 2.41 5.63
N MET A 111 -6.27 1.85 4.93
CA MET A 111 -5.01 2.55 4.62
C MET A 111 -5.18 3.79 3.72
N ARG A 112 -6.35 3.93 3.09
CA ARG A 112 -6.70 5.04 2.19
C ARG A 112 -7.69 6.03 2.81
N ASP A 113 -7.91 5.94 4.13
CA ASP A 113 -8.88 6.78 4.86
C ASP A 113 -10.32 6.65 4.32
N ARG A 114 -10.72 5.44 3.91
CA ARG A 114 -12.08 5.12 3.41
C ARG A 114 -12.80 4.14 4.34
N PRO A 115 -13.02 4.48 5.63
CA PRO A 115 -13.53 3.54 6.63
C PRO A 115 -14.94 3.04 6.33
N LYS A 116 -15.81 3.86 5.73
CA LYS A 116 -17.18 3.41 5.35
C LYS A 116 -17.16 2.29 4.32
N VAL A 117 -16.27 2.39 3.33
CA VAL A 117 -16.10 1.37 2.28
C VAL A 117 -15.47 0.12 2.88
N ALA A 118 -14.49 0.29 3.77
CA ALA A 118 -13.88 -0.83 4.48
C ALA A 118 -14.92 -1.61 5.31
N LEU A 119 -15.77 -0.91 6.08
CA LEU A 119 -16.84 -1.55 6.87
C LEU A 119 -17.84 -2.31 6.00
N ALA A 120 -18.25 -1.74 4.86
CA ALA A 120 -19.14 -2.44 3.93
C ALA A 120 -18.54 -3.75 3.40
N LYS A 121 -17.22 -3.77 3.14
CA LYS A 121 -16.51 -4.99 2.70
C LYS A 121 -16.29 -5.99 3.83
N LEU A 122 -16.09 -5.53 5.06
CA LEU A 122 -16.01 -6.42 6.22
C LEU A 122 -17.38 -7.05 6.51
N ALA A 123 -18.46 -6.30 6.33
CA ALA A 123 -19.82 -6.80 6.51
C ALA A 123 -20.24 -7.85 5.47
N SER A 124 -19.54 -7.96 4.34
CA SER A 124 -19.81 -8.99 3.32
C SER A 124 -19.02 -10.30 3.54
N ILE A 125 -18.23 -10.42 4.61
CA ILE A 125 -17.48 -11.63 4.95
C ILE A 125 -18.42 -12.59 5.69
N HIS A 126 -18.48 -13.84 5.25
CA HIS A 126 -19.40 -14.84 5.80
C HIS A 126 -18.67 -15.80 6.76
N GLU A 127 -17.43 -16.19 6.44
CA GLU A 127 -16.68 -17.22 7.18
C GLU A 127 -15.54 -16.62 8.02
N ILE A 128 -15.89 -15.82 9.04
CA ILE A 128 -14.93 -15.10 9.89
C ILE A 128 -13.93 -16.05 10.57
N ASP A 129 -14.37 -17.24 10.99
CA ASP A 129 -13.52 -18.22 11.70
C ASP A 129 -12.34 -18.72 10.85
N THR A 130 -12.48 -18.70 9.52
CA THR A 130 -11.42 -19.10 8.59
C THR A 130 -10.30 -18.05 8.47
N LEU A 131 -10.51 -16.83 9.01
CA LEU A 131 -9.59 -15.69 8.94
C LEU A 131 -8.77 -15.51 10.23
N SER A 132 -8.76 -16.49 11.14
CA SER A 132 -8.05 -16.45 12.43
C SER A 132 -6.55 -16.11 12.34
N GLY A 133 -5.90 -16.39 11.20
CA GLY A 133 -4.49 -16.03 10.97
C GLY A 133 -4.20 -14.52 10.93
N TYR A 134 -5.22 -13.67 10.96
CA TYR A 134 -5.10 -12.20 10.93
C TYR A 134 -5.28 -11.51 12.28
N GLN A 135 -5.60 -12.26 13.34
CA GLN A 135 -5.79 -11.79 14.73
C GLN A 135 -4.46 -11.67 15.47
#